data_AF-I7ZTI6-F1
#
_entry.id   AF-I7ZTI6-F1
#
_cell.length_a   1.000
_cell.length_b   1.000
_cell.length_c   1.000
_cell.angle_alpha   90.00
_cell.angle_beta   90.00
_cell.angle_gamma   90.00
#
_symmetry.space_group_name_H-M   'P 1'
#
loop_
_entity.id
_entity.type
_entity.pdbx_description
1 polymer ?
#
loop_
_entity_poly.entity_id
_entity_poly.type
_entity_poly.pdbx_seq_one_letter_code
_entity_poly.pdbx_strand_id
1 'polypeptide(L)'
;MKFISVVALLAPVVLAAPQARDDSGWIGLIKEQCPNMSEQCVGIAMEAHKPLSDIGQITQAMPACTPAYVECINLIAGDASDVSTFPQDVTQGELATCLQRIAPDHIKYFLDNDRAYTPIPYNQNCALRELHRVAHVELGPLA
;
A
#
# COMPACT_ATOMS: atom_id res chain seq x y z
N MET A 1 -16.58 11.31 -34.85
CA MET A 1 -16.28 10.67 -33.55
C MET A 1 -14.78 10.61 -33.40
N LYS A 2 -14.18 11.39 -32.50
CA LYS A 2 -12.74 11.30 -32.18
C LYS A 2 -12.67 10.90 -30.70
N PHE A 3 -12.30 9.64 -30.48
CA PHE A 3 -12.09 9.06 -29.17
C PHE A 3 -11.09 9.92 -28.41
N ILE A 4 -11.57 10.63 -27.40
CA ILE A 4 -10.71 11.23 -26.39
C ILE A 4 -10.11 10.03 -25.66
N SER A 5 -8.87 9.69 -26.00
CA SER A 5 -8.08 8.66 -25.33
C SER A 5 -7.91 9.10 -23.89
N VAL A 6 -8.74 8.53 -23.00
CA VAL A 6 -8.70 8.73 -21.54
C VAL A 6 -7.48 8.01 -20.98
N VAL A 7 -6.30 8.47 -21.39
CA VAL A 7 -4.99 8.06 -20.87
C VAL A 7 -4.31 9.26 -20.19
N ALA A 8 -5.07 10.33 -19.94
CA ALA A 8 -4.68 11.38 -19.03
C ALA A 8 -5.23 11.02 -17.64
N LEU A 9 -4.35 11.00 -16.63
CA LEU A 9 -4.58 10.77 -15.19
C LEU A 9 -4.24 9.37 -14.64
N LEU A 10 -3.22 8.71 -15.20
CA LEU A 10 -2.51 7.61 -14.55
C LEU A 10 -1.60 8.14 -13.40
N ALA A 11 -2.17 8.82 -12.41
CA ALA A 11 -1.72 8.56 -11.04
C ALA A 11 -2.10 7.09 -10.75
N PRO A 12 -1.35 6.32 -9.96
CA PRO A 12 -1.66 4.90 -9.78
C PRO A 12 -3.07 4.78 -9.18
N VAL A 13 -4.06 4.45 -10.03
CA VAL A 13 -5.44 4.13 -9.65
C VAL A 13 -5.48 2.90 -8.73
N VAL A 14 -4.37 2.18 -8.64
CA VAL A 14 -4.16 1.00 -7.80
C VAL A 14 -4.45 1.27 -6.31
N LEU A 15 -4.16 2.49 -5.81
CA LEU A 15 -4.43 2.86 -4.40
C LEU A 15 -5.69 3.74 -4.24
N ALA A 16 -6.36 4.13 -5.33
CA ALA A 16 -7.46 5.08 -5.31
C ALA A 16 -8.81 4.39 -5.50
N ALA A 17 -9.10 3.38 -4.68
CA ALA A 17 -10.44 2.79 -4.61
C ALA A 17 -11.29 3.60 -3.60
N PRO A 18 -12.55 3.99 -3.91
CA PRO A 18 -13.40 4.73 -2.98
C PRO A 18 -13.58 4.03 -1.63
N GLN A 19 -13.66 2.69 -1.68
CA GLN A 19 -13.66 1.78 -0.53
C GLN A 19 -12.36 1.81 0.31
N ALA A 20 -11.23 2.28 -0.23
CA ALA A 20 -10.02 2.51 0.58
C ALA A 20 -10.15 3.70 1.55
N ARG A 21 -11.25 4.47 1.45
CA ARG A 21 -11.49 5.72 2.19
C ARG A 21 -12.66 5.65 3.17
N ASP A 22 -13.43 4.57 3.16
CA ASP A 22 -14.53 4.37 4.09
C ASP A 22 -14.09 3.48 5.27
N ASP A 23 -14.80 3.61 6.39
CA ASP A 23 -14.58 2.79 7.59
C ASP A 23 -14.97 1.31 7.36
N SER A 24 -15.34 0.91 6.14
CA SER A 24 -15.72 -0.46 5.76
C SER A 24 -14.73 -1.18 4.85
N GLY A 25 -13.75 -0.48 4.26
CA GLY A 25 -12.68 -1.08 3.45
C GLY A 25 -11.33 -1.02 4.16
N TRP A 26 -10.31 -0.50 3.48
CA TRP A 26 -8.90 -0.47 3.95
C TRP A 26 -8.73 -0.03 5.40
N ILE A 27 -9.30 1.12 5.77
CA ILE A 27 -9.15 1.69 7.12
C ILE A 27 -9.99 0.92 8.14
N GLY A 28 -11.17 0.44 7.75
CA GLY A 28 -11.98 -0.46 8.57
C GLY A 28 -11.21 -1.72 8.96
N LEU A 29 -10.62 -2.39 7.97
CA LEU A 29 -9.81 -3.60 8.18
C LEU A 29 -8.63 -3.34 9.11
N ILE A 30 -7.88 -2.25 8.90
CA ILE A 30 -6.73 -1.92 9.77
C ILE A 30 -7.19 -1.69 11.21
N LYS A 31 -8.29 -0.95 11.43
CA LYS A 31 -8.81 -0.69 12.77
C LYS A 31 -9.30 -1.97 13.45
N GLU A 32 -9.89 -2.89 12.70
CA GLU A 32 -10.40 -4.17 13.20
C GLU A 32 -9.26 -5.15 13.51
N GLN A 33 -8.37 -5.38 12.56
CA GLN A 33 -7.32 -6.40 12.66
C GLN A 33 -6.10 -5.91 13.45
N CYS A 34 -5.88 -4.59 13.52
CA CYS A 34 -4.69 -3.99 14.09
C CYS A 34 -5.05 -2.87 15.09
N PRO A 35 -5.82 -3.17 16.16
CA PRO A 35 -6.39 -2.16 17.06
C PRO A 35 -5.34 -1.40 17.87
N ASN A 36 -4.11 -1.92 17.96
CA ASN A 36 -3.00 -1.27 18.65
C ASN A 36 -2.23 -0.28 17.77
N MET A 37 -2.56 -0.19 16.48
CA MET A 37 -1.92 0.76 15.57
C MET A 37 -2.28 2.19 16.00
N SER A 38 -1.27 3.05 16.15
CA SER A 38 -1.50 4.43 16.54
C SER A 38 -2.32 5.19 15.49
N GLU A 39 -3.14 6.13 15.92
CA GLU A 39 -3.91 7.02 15.04
C GLU A 39 -3.03 7.76 14.03
N GLN A 40 -1.79 8.07 14.39
CA GLN A 40 -0.81 8.65 13.47
C GLN A 40 -0.50 7.69 12.31
N CYS A 41 -0.25 6.42 12.59
CA CYS A 41 0.08 5.43 11.56
C CYS A 41 -1.12 5.05 10.69
N VAL A 42 -2.32 4.98 11.28
CA VAL A 42 -3.58 4.85 10.54
C VAL A 42 -3.80 6.08 9.65
N GLY A 43 -3.55 7.29 10.15
CA GLY A 43 -3.65 8.54 9.39
C GLY A 43 -2.71 8.59 8.20
N ILE A 44 -1.45 8.16 8.36
CA ILE A 44 -0.47 8.04 7.27
C ILE A 44 -0.94 7.04 6.21
N ALA A 45 -1.45 5.88 6.64
CA ALA A 45 -1.98 4.86 5.75
C ALA A 45 -3.19 5.37 4.95
N MET A 46 -4.07 6.15 5.58
CA MET A 46 -5.20 6.81 4.93
C MET A 46 -4.74 7.88 3.94
N GLU A 47 -3.78 8.73 4.34
CA GLU A 47 -3.31 9.84 3.50
C GLU A 47 -2.62 9.33 2.22
N ALA A 48 -1.88 8.23 2.30
CA ALA A 48 -1.23 7.61 1.14
C ALA A 48 -2.21 7.20 0.02
N HIS A 49 -3.51 6.99 0.34
CA HIS A 49 -4.56 6.64 -0.62
C HIS A 49 -5.30 7.86 -1.18
N LYS A 50 -5.01 9.09 -0.71
CA LYS A 50 -5.63 10.30 -1.24
C LYS A 50 -4.95 10.77 -2.52
N PRO A 51 -5.71 11.24 -3.54
CA PRO A 51 -5.14 12.01 -4.64
C PRO A 51 -4.41 13.23 -4.10
N LEU A 52 -3.26 13.55 -4.69
CA LEU A 52 -2.43 14.71 -4.34
C LEU A 52 -1.87 14.68 -2.91
N SER A 53 -1.76 13.49 -2.31
CA SER A 53 -1.12 13.31 -1.02
C SER A 53 0.33 13.83 -1.02
N ASP A 54 0.72 14.47 0.08
CA ASP A 54 2.09 14.94 0.27
C ASP A 54 2.99 13.74 0.60
N ILE A 55 3.51 13.11 -0.46
CA ILE A 55 4.44 11.98 -0.34
C ILE A 55 5.68 12.36 0.45
N GLY A 56 6.13 13.61 0.41
CA GLY A 56 7.26 14.08 1.23
C GLY A 56 6.95 13.95 2.71
N GLN A 57 5.80 14.44 3.14
CA GLN A 57 5.35 14.37 4.53
C GLN A 57 5.09 12.92 4.97
N ILE A 58 4.43 12.12 4.13
CA ILE A 58 4.16 10.70 4.40
C ILE A 58 5.46 9.95 4.60
N THR A 59 6.40 10.05 3.66
CA THR A 59 7.66 9.30 3.69
C THR A 59 8.59 9.72 4.82
N GLN A 60 8.48 10.95 5.32
CA GLN A 60 9.21 11.41 6.50
C GLN A 60 8.71 10.75 7.79
N ALA A 61 7.39 10.54 7.91
CA ALA A 61 6.78 9.97 9.11
C ALA A 61 6.68 8.43 9.07
N MET A 62 6.73 7.84 7.88
CA MET A 62 6.53 6.41 7.66
C MET A 62 7.51 5.48 8.41
N PRO A 63 8.81 5.77 8.55
CA PRO A 63 9.74 4.88 9.25
C PRO A 63 9.31 4.55 10.68
N ALA A 64 8.72 5.51 11.41
CA ALA A 64 8.20 5.29 12.75
C ALA A 64 6.99 4.34 12.80
N CYS A 65 6.29 4.19 11.67
CA CYS A 65 5.12 3.33 11.53
C CYS A 65 5.44 1.97 10.91
N THR A 66 6.64 1.79 10.33
CA THR A 66 7.08 0.52 9.73
C THR A 66 6.86 -0.67 10.66
N PRO A 67 7.25 -0.65 11.96
CA PRO A 67 7.02 -1.78 12.85
C PRO A 67 5.53 -2.12 13.02
N ALA A 68 4.67 -1.11 13.13
CA ALA A 68 3.23 -1.31 13.28
C ALA A 68 2.60 -1.85 11.99
N TYR A 69 3.07 -1.43 10.82
CA TYR A 69 2.63 -1.99 9.55
C TYR A 69 3.06 -3.45 9.40
N VAL A 70 4.31 -3.77 9.76
CA VAL A 70 4.84 -5.14 9.81
C VAL A 70 4.01 -6.04 10.72
N GLU A 71 3.72 -5.59 11.94
CA GLU A 71 2.86 -6.31 12.87
C GLU A 71 1.46 -6.55 12.28
N CYS A 72 0.87 -5.50 11.69
CA CYS A 72 -0.45 -5.57 11.08
C CYS A 72 -0.50 -6.53 9.88
N ILE A 73 0.54 -6.54 9.04
CA ILE A 73 0.65 -7.50 7.93
C ILE A 73 0.65 -8.93 8.47
N ASN A 74 1.42 -9.22 9.52
CA ASN A 74 1.47 -10.55 10.13
C ASN A 74 0.11 -10.97 10.73
N LEU A 75 -0.67 -10.03 11.25
CA LEU A 75 -2.01 -10.30 11.78
C LEU A 75 -3.00 -10.65 10.67
N ILE A 76 -2.94 -9.95 9.53
CA ILE A 76 -3.85 -10.16 8.39
C ILE A 76 -3.46 -11.40 7.59
N ALA A 77 -2.19 -11.53 7.20
CA ALA A 77 -1.73 -12.55 6.27
C ALA A 77 -1.14 -13.80 6.95
N GLY A 78 -0.87 -13.75 8.26
CA GLY A 78 -0.10 -14.80 8.94
C GLY A 78 1.25 -15.03 8.26
N ASP A 79 1.63 -16.31 8.10
CA ASP A 79 2.88 -16.74 7.47
C ASP A 79 2.91 -16.51 5.94
N ALA A 80 1.82 -16.07 5.31
CA ALA A 80 1.72 -15.90 3.85
C ALA A 80 2.35 -14.60 3.33
N SER A 81 2.94 -13.79 4.22
CA SER A 81 3.52 -12.50 3.88
C SER A 81 5.03 -12.50 4.12
N ASP A 82 5.79 -11.97 3.17
CA ASP A 82 7.26 -11.99 3.23
C ASP A 82 7.80 -10.83 4.08
N VAL A 83 7.27 -10.69 5.30
CA VAL A 83 7.46 -9.49 6.16
C VAL A 83 8.86 -9.36 6.70
N SER A 84 9.57 -10.49 6.81
CA SER A 84 10.99 -10.54 7.18
C SER A 84 11.91 -9.80 6.20
N THR A 85 11.35 -9.37 5.07
CA THR A 85 12.11 -8.68 4.07
C THR A 85 12.21 -7.18 4.32
N PHE A 86 11.21 -6.40 4.73
CA PHE A 86 11.31 -4.92 4.58
C PHE A 86 12.57 -4.25 5.18
N PRO A 87 13.34 -3.49 4.38
CA PRO A 87 14.51 -2.79 4.87
C PRO A 87 14.11 -1.74 5.92
N GLN A 88 14.73 -1.80 7.09
CA GLN A 88 14.45 -0.88 8.21
C GLN A 88 15.15 0.48 8.01
N ASP A 89 16.30 0.48 7.31
CA ASP A 89 17.11 1.67 7.02
C ASP A 89 16.84 2.17 5.59
N VAL A 90 15.61 2.59 5.33
CA VAL A 90 15.17 3.14 4.04
C VAL A 90 15.27 4.67 4.02
N THR A 91 15.86 5.22 2.96
CA THR A 91 15.86 6.66 2.75
C THR A 91 14.48 7.16 2.35
N GLN A 92 14.21 8.45 2.58
CA GLN A 92 12.96 9.09 2.15
C GLN A 92 12.71 8.93 0.64
N GLY A 93 13.77 8.99 -0.18
CA GLY A 93 13.66 8.82 -1.64
C GLY A 93 13.29 7.41 -2.07
N GLU A 94 13.78 6.39 -1.36
CA GLU A 94 13.38 4.99 -1.58
C GLU A 94 11.93 4.75 -1.17
N LEU A 95 11.49 5.35 -0.06
CA LEU A 95 10.10 5.29 0.37
C LEU A 95 9.15 6.01 -0.60
N ALA A 96 9.54 7.18 -1.10
CA ALA A 96 8.77 7.88 -2.13
C ALA A 96 8.66 7.03 -3.40
N THR A 97 9.75 6.38 -3.79
CA THR A 97 9.78 5.44 -4.91
C THR A 97 8.84 4.26 -4.65
N CYS A 98 8.84 3.68 -3.45
CA CYS A 98 7.90 2.64 -3.05
C CYS A 98 6.43 3.11 -3.07
N LEU A 99 6.10 4.34 -2.71
CA LEU A 99 4.70 4.76 -2.74
C LEU A 99 4.23 5.11 -4.16
N GLN A 100 5.11 5.66 -5.00
CA GLN A 100 4.72 6.25 -6.28
C GLN A 100 4.93 5.34 -7.49
N ARG A 101 5.91 4.43 -7.47
CA ARG A 101 6.28 3.64 -8.67
C ARG A 101 5.68 2.24 -8.64
N ILE A 102 4.54 2.06 -9.30
CA ILE A 102 3.97 0.74 -9.60
C ILE A 102 4.19 0.48 -11.09
N ALA A 103 5.06 -0.48 -11.43
CA ALA A 103 5.17 -0.91 -12.82
C ALA A 103 3.86 -1.60 -13.25
N PRO A 104 3.46 -1.54 -14.52
CA PRO A 104 2.18 -2.13 -14.97
C PRO A 104 2.01 -3.61 -14.62
N ASP A 105 3.10 -4.40 -14.64
CA ASP A 105 3.03 -5.82 -14.25
C ASP A 105 2.90 -6.03 -12.73
N HIS A 106 3.32 -5.05 -11.93
CA HIS A 106 3.13 -5.05 -10.47
C HIS A 106 1.67 -4.79 -10.06
N ILE A 107 0.77 -4.43 -10.99
CA ILE A 107 -0.67 -4.42 -10.68
C ILE A 107 -1.15 -5.85 -10.40
N LYS A 108 -0.62 -6.84 -11.13
CA LYS A 108 -0.93 -8.25 -10.88
C LYS A 108 -0.46 -8.67 -9.50
N TYR A 109 0.66 -8.14 -9.01
CA TYR A 109 1.13 -8.40 -7.65
C TYR A 109 0.09 -8.04 -6.56
N PHE A 110 -0.75 -7.02 -6.78
CA PHE A 110 -1.85 -6.67 -5.87
C PHE A 110 -3.08 -7.56 -6.00
N LEU A 111 -3.29 -8.19 -7.16
CA LEU A 111 -4.46 -9.01 -7.45
C LEU A 111 -4.20 -10.52 -7.28
N ASP A 112 -3.01 -10.98 -7.64
CA ASP A 112 -2.52 -12.37 -7.61
C ASP A 112 -0.98 -12.36 -7.79
N ASN A 113 -0.24 -12.50 -6.68
CA ASN A 113 1.23 -12.45 -6.65
C ASN A 113 1.86 -13.47 -7.61
N ASP A 114 1.31 -14.69 -7.66
CA ASP A 114 1.82 -15.79 -8.49
C ASP A 114 1.64 -15.54 -10.00
N ARG A 115 0.88 -14.49 -10.38
CA ARG A 115 0.68 -14.06 -11.77
C ARG A 115 1.51 -12.86 -12.18
N ALA A 116 2.25 -12.23 -11.26
CA ALA A 116 3.22 -11.22 -11.62
C ALA A 116 4.43 -11.88 -12.31
N TYR A 117 4.72 -11.51 -13.56
CA TYR A 117 5.91 -12.02 -14.25
C TYR A 117 7.19 -11.42 -13.68
N THR A 118 7.09 -10.19 -13.19
CA THR A 118 8.16 -9.47 -12.53
C THR A 118 7.76 -9.23 -11.07
N PRO A 119 8.38 -9.94 -10.10
CA PRO A 119 8.16 -9.64 -8.69
C PRO A 119 8.69 -8.24 -8.36
N ILE A 120 8.05 -7.54 -7.42
CA ILE A 120 8.55 -6.25 -6.94
C ILE A 120 9.90 -6.50 -6.26
N PRO A 121 10.99 -5.84 -6.70
CA PRO A 121 12.27 -5.99 -6.02
C PRO A 121 12.12 -5.57 -4.55
N TYR A 122 12.71 -6.35 -3.66
CA TYR A 122 12.79 -6.10 -2.22
C TYR A 122 13.00 -4.62 -1.86
N ASN A 123 13.98 -3.98 -2.48
CA ASN A 123 14.40 -2.60 -2.19
C ASN A 123 13.47 -1.54 -2.81
N GLN A 124 12.40 -1.98 -3.49
CA GLN A 124 11.36 -1.15 -4.08
C GLN A 124 9.99 -1.43 -3.44
N ASN A 125 9.93 -2.32 -2.47
CA ASN A 125 8.75 -2.55 -1.63
C ASN A 125 8.95 -1.90 -0.24
N CYS A 126 7.85 -1.68 0.46
CA CYS A 126 7.84 -1.09 1.79
C CYS A 126 6.60 -1.56 2.54
N ALA A 127 6.68 -1.54 3.87
CA ALA A 127 5.63 -2.11 4.72
C ALA A 127 4.24 -1.52 4.44
N LEU A 128 4.14 -0.22 4.13
CA LEU A 128 2.83 0.38 3.82
C LEU A 128 2.23 -0.15 2.49
N ARG A 129 3.06 -0.37 1.47
CA ARG A 129 2.61 -0.97 0.19
C ARG A 129 2.20 -2.42 0.40
N GLU A 130 2.97 -3.19 1.14
CA GLU A 130 2.62 -4.59 1.42
C GLU A 130 1.35 -4.68 2.26
N LEU A 131 1.20 -3.81 3.26
CA LEU A 131 -0.03 -3.76 4.04
C LEU A 131 -1.23 -3.53 3.12
N HIS A 132 -1.12 -2.60 2.17
CA HIS A 132 -2.16 -2.37 1.18
C HIS A 132 -2.46 -3.63 0.35
N ARG A 133 -1.42 -4.34 -0.09
CA ARG A 133 -1.57 -5.59 -0.83
C ARG A 133 -2.32 -6.66 -0.04
N VAL A 134 -1.94 -6.91 1.22
CA VAL A 134 -2.60 -7.96 2.03
C VAL A 134 -4.05 -7.59 2.33
N ALA A 135 -4.32 -6.32 2.59
CA ALA A 135 -5.69 -5.86 2.78
C ALA A 135 -6.52 -6.01 1.51
N HIS A 136 -5.94 -5.76 0.33
CA HIS A 136 -6.64 -5.96 -0.94
C HIS A 136 -6.98 -7.44 -1.19
N VAL A 137 -6.11 -8.36 -0.78
CA VAL A 137 -6.39 -9.81 -0.83
C VAL A 137 -7.52 -10.18 0.14
N GLU A 138 -7.48 -9.68 1.36
CA GLU A 138 -8.46 -10.02 2.41
C GLU A 138 -9.85 -9.45 2.12
N LEU A 139 -9.93 -8.20 1.68
CA LEU A 139 -11.18 -7.51 1.34
C LEU A 139 -11.71 -7.93 -0.06
N GLY A 140 -10.88 -8.56 -0.88
CA GLY A 140 -11.21 -8.98 -2.24
C GLY A 140 -11.10 -7.87 -3.29
N PRO A 141 -11.43 -8.16 -4.57
CA PRO A 141 -11.13 -7.30 -5.73
C PRO A 141 -11.88 -5.95 -5.77
N LEU A 142 -12.68 -5.66 -4.75
CA LEU A 142 -13.45 -4.43 -4.58
C LEU A 142 -12.94 -3.63 -3.37
N ALA A 143 -11.68 -3.79 -2.97
CA ALA A 143 -11.01 -3.07 -1.88
C ALA A 143 -10.23 -1.83 -2.34
#